data_AF-A0A4P9YHD1-F1
#
_entry.id   AF-A0A4P9YHD1-F1
#
_cell.length_a   1.000
_cell.length_b   1.000
_cell.length_c   1.000
_cell.angle_alpha   90.00
_cell.angle_beta   90.00
_cell.angle_gamma   90.00
#
_symmetry.space_group_name_H-M   'P 1'
#
loop_
_entity.id
_entity.type
_entity.pdbx_description
1 polymer ?
#
loop_
_entity_poly.entity_id
_entity_poly.type
_entity_poly.pdbx_seq_one_letter_code
_entity_poly.pdbx_strand_id
1 'polypeptide(L)'
;MNEVCGQIIRLCLLGKTVFDSKSLSHPLRAIGSILKVYGTFIKIEDVDLPQLSSSLAFVNKNLEHGPFKTRWNAAKSCQNLFSNNNLVSNNYLKRDLLIISSSLQSCLFNCPNFKVKIQSCIALSLLVKNKALNIEISQASLSSLKCDVTESETGDDYKSILIQEVNSTPLFVLD
;
A
#
# COMPACT_ATOMS: atom_id res chain seq x y z
N MET A 1 11.57 -7.75 24.58
CA MET A 1 10.62 -6.88 23.85
C MET A 1 10.50 -7.27 22.37
N ASN A 2 11.62 -7.36 21.62
CA ASN A 2 11.62 -7.71 20.19
C ASN A 2 10.94 -9.07 19.88
N GLU A 3 11.13 -10.07 20.74
CA GLU A 3 10.58 -11.41 20.54
C GLU A 3 9.04 -11.44 20.61
N VAL A 4 8.44 -10.65 21.51
CA VAL A 4 6.98 -10.53 21.67
C VAL A 4 6.37 -9.79 20.48
N CYS A 5 7.01 -8.74 19.98
CA CYS A 5 6.56 -8.04 18.78
C CYS A 5 6.66 -8.96 17.54
N GLY A 6 7.75 -9.73 17.39
CA GLY A 6 7.91 -10.72 16.34
C GLY A 6 6.81 -11.79 16.36
N GLN A 7 6.45 -12.29 17.55
CA GLN A 7 5.36 -13.26 17.72
C GLN A 7 3.97 -12.68 17.45
N ILE A 8 3.67 -11.45 17.90
CA ILE A 8 2.40 -10.77 17.61
C ILE A 8 2.23 -10.58 16.10
N ILE A 9 3.31 -10.23 15.41
CA ILE A 9 3.27 -10.03 13.97
C ILE A 9 3.16 -11.36 13.26
N ARG A 10 3.87 -12.41 13.71
CA ARG A 10 3.64 -13.78 13.23
C ARG A 10 2.17 -14.20 13.38
N LEU A 11 1.54 -13.94 14.52
CA LEU A 11 0.13 -14.26 14.78
C LEU A 11 -0.81 -13.47 13.87
N CYS A 12 -0.55 -12.18 13.64
CA CYS A 12 -1.37 -11.37 12.73
C CYS A 12 -1.16 -11.75 11.25
N LEU A 13 0.05 -12.16 10.86
CA LEU A 13 0.36 -12.66 9.52
C LEU A 13 -0.15 -14.10 9.29
N LEU A 14 -0.29 -14.89 10.36
CA LEU A 14 -0.96 -16.21 10.38
C LEU A 14 -2.48 -16.12 10.29
N GLY A 15 -3.07 -14.97 10.62
CA GLY A 15 -4.51 -14.71 10.49
C GLY A 15 -5.08 -15.07 9.11
N LYS A 16 -4.23 -15.13 8.07
CA LYS A 16 -4.51 -15.64 6.71
C LYS A 16 -5.28 -16.97 6.67
N THR A 17 -5.21 -17.82 7.71
CA THR A 17 -5.87 -19.13 7.78
C THR A 17 -7.24 -19.14 8.48
N VAL A 18 -7.65 -18.07 9.17
CA VAL A 18 -8.84 -18.08 10.05
C VAL A 18 -10.00 -17.25 9.47
N PHE A 19 -9.74 -16.38 8.49
CA PHE A 19 -10.74 -15.42 8.04
C PHE A 19 -11.49 -15.90 6.79
N ASP A 20 -12.79 -16.15 6.98
CA ASP A 20 -13.73 -16.37 5.89
C ASP A 20 -13.77 -15.15 4.94
N SER A 21 -14.05 -15.39 3.65
CA SER A 21 -13.98 -14.43 2.53
C SER A 21 -14.72 -13.10 2.78
N LYS A 22 -15.76 -13.12 3.61
CA LYS A 22 -16.55 -11.95 4.02
C LYS A 22 -15.86 -11.06 5.08
N SER A 23 -14.84 -11.55 5.77
CA SER A 23 -14.17 -10.86 6.88
C SER A 23 -12.76 -10.34 6.55
N LEU A 24 -12.25 -10.59 5.33
CA LEU A 24 -10.88 -10.28 4.88
C LEU A 24 -10.48 -8.79 4.95
N SER A 25 -11.43 -7.89 5.19
CA SER A 25 -11.18 -6.48 5.41
C SER A 25 -10.42 -6.17 6.72
N HIS A 26 -10.70 -6.87 7.82
CA HIS A 26 -10.02 -6.66 9.11
C HIS A 26 -8.57 -7.15 9.14
N PRO A 27 -8.25 -8.34 8.58
CA PRO A 27 -6.89 -8.84 8.51
C PRO A 27 -5.97 -7.93 7.69
N LEU A 28 -6.45 -7.42 6.56
CA LEU A 28 -5.68 -6.46 5.76
C LEU A 28 -5.37 -5.20 6.55
N ARG A 29 -6.35 -4.67 7.30
CA ARG A 29 -6.13 -3.50 8.17
C ARG A 29 -5.11 -3.77 9.26
N ALA A 30 -5.18 -4.94 9.89
CA ALA A 30 -4.18 -5.37 10.89
C ALA A 30 -2.78 -5.47 10.29
N ILE A 31 -2.65 -6.13 9.13
CA ILE A 31 -1.38 -6.21 8.38
C ILE A 31 -0.87 -4.80 8.06
N GLY A 32 -1.72 -3.91 7.56
CA GLY A 32 -1.34 -2.54 7.26
C GLY A 32 -0.84 -1.79 8.48
N SER A 33 -1.53 -1.88 9.61
CA SER A 33 -1.09 -1.24 10.87
C SER A 33 0.27 -1.75 11.32
N ILE A 34 0.51 -3.06 11.18
CA ILE A 34 1.80 -3.67 11.47
C ILE A 34 2.88 -3.12 10.55
N LEU A 35 2.67 -3.14 9.23
CA LEU A 35 3.65 -2.67 8.25
C LEU A 35 4.08 -1.21 8.50
N LYS A 36 3.17 -0.38 9.00
CA LYS A 36 3.45 1.01 9.38
C LYS A 36 4.48 1.13 10.51
N VAL A 37 4.37 0.28 11.52
CA VAL A 37 5.20 0.35 12.74
C VAL A 37 6.39 -0.61 12.72
N TYR A 38 6.38 -1.58 11.80
CA TYR A 38 7.28 -2.72 11.77
C TYR A 38 8.76 -2.31 11.79
N GLY A 39 9.14 -1.32 10.97
CA GLY A 39 10.53 -0.87 10.85
C GLY A 39 10.93 0.16 11.91
N THR A 40 9.97 0.67 12.70
CA THR A 40 10.25 1.61 13.78
C THR A 40 10.66 0.87 15.05
N PHE A 41 10.08 -0.30 15.31
CA PHE A 41 10.29 -1.05 16.55
C PHE A 41 11.08 -2.35 16.39
N ILE A 42 11.21 -2.87 15.17
CA ILE A 42 11.89 -4.14 14.89
C ILE A 42 13.03 -3.87 13.93
N LYS A 43 14.23 -4.32 14.31
CA LYS A 43 15.38 -4.31 13.41
C LYS A 43 15.10 -5.26 12.26
N ILE A 44 15.51 -4.88 11.06
CA ILE A 44 15.26 -5.67 9.86
C ILE A 44 15.89 -7.07 9.92
N GLU A 45 16.96 -7.24 10.71
CA GLU A 45 17.59 -8.55 10.96
C GLU A 45 16.71 -9.51 11.77
N ASP A 46 15.80 -8.97 12.61
CA ASP A 46 14.89 -9.75 13.46
C ASP A 46 13.59 -10.13 12.72
N VAL A 47 13.50 -9.80 11.43
CA VAL A 47 12.31 -9.98 10.61
C VAL A 47 12.31 -11.35 9.94
N ASP A 48 11.21 -12.10 10.13
CA ASP A 48 10.89 -13.28 9.34
C ASP A 48 10.50 -12.86 7.91
N LEU A 49 11.50 -12.59 7.08
CA LEU A 49 11.35 -12.08 5.72
C LEU A 49 10.49 -12.99 4.82
N PRO A 50 10.61 -14.34 4.87
CA PRO A 50 9.69 -15.22 4.15
C PRO A 50 8.22 -15.04 4.56
N GLN A 51 7.94 -14.94 5.86
CA GLN A 51 6.57 -14.73 6.35
C GLN A 51 6.03 -13.34 5.94
N LEU A 52 6.88 -12.32 5.98
CA LEU A 52 6.55 -10.99 5.49
C LEU A 52 6.19 -11.02 4.00
N SER A 53 7.02 -11.65 3.16
CA SER A 53 6.76 -11.81 1.72
C SER A 53 5.44 -12.55 1.45
N SER A 54 5.14 -13.64 2.16
CA SER A 54 3.84 -14.34 2.08
C SER A 54 2.65 -13.44 2.42
N SER A 55 2.85 -12.50 3.35
CA SER A 55 1.82 -11.54 3.76
C SER A 55 1.63 -10.43 2.73
N LEU A 56 2.72 -9.96 2.13
CA LEU A 56 2.68 -9.04 1.00
C LEU A 56 1.98 -9.68 -0.22
N ALA A 57 2.25 -10.95 -0.51
CA ALA A 57 1.52 -11.69 -1.55
C ALA A 57 0.01 -11.79 -1.25
N PHE A 58 -0.38 -11.92 0.02
CA PHE A 58 -1.79 -11.89 0.42
C PHE A 58 -2.43 -10.52 0.22
N VAL A 59 -1.73 -9.45 0.59
CA VAL A 59 -2.16 -8.07 0.31
C VAL A 59 -2.34 -7.89 -1.20
N ASN A 60 -1.37 -8.33 -2.01
CA ASN A 60 -1.43 -8.20 -3.46
C ASN A 60 -2.62 -8.95 -4.07
N LYS A 61 -2.82 -10.21 -3.69
CA LYS A 61 -3.97 -11.01 -4.15
C LYS A 61 -5.30 -10.30 -3.87
N ASN A 62 -5.44 -9.70 -2.69
CA ASN A 62 -6.67 -9.01 -2.30
C ASN A 62 -6.81 -7.63 -2.93
N LEU A 63 -5.71 -6.98 -3.29
CA LEU A 63 -5.70 -5.76 -4.08
C LEU A 63 -6.28 -6.03 -5.49
N GLU A 64 -5.87 -7.13 -6.13
CA GLU A 64 -6.30 -7.49 -7.48
C GLU A 64 -7.72 -8.07 -7.55
N HIS A 65 -8.09 -8.91 -6.58
CA HIS A 65 -9.29 -9.75 -6.68
C HIS A 65 -10.32 -9.53 -5.56
N GLY A 66 -10.00 -8.78 -4.50
CA GLY A 66 -10.94 -8.57 -3.39
C GLY A 66 -12.19 -7.78 -3.78
N PRO A 67 -13.27 -7.77 -2.96
CA PRO A 67 -14.34 -6.79 -3.11
C PRO A 67 -13.83 -5.38 -2.79
N PHE A 68 -14.53 -4.31 -3.22
CA PHE A 68 -14.00 -2.93 -3.16
C PHE A 68 -13.49 -2.50 -1.78
N LYS A 69 -14.20 -2.82 -0.69
CA LYS A 69 -13.74 -2.51 0.68
C LYS A 69 -12.43 -3.23 1.02
N THR A 70 -12.28 -4.47 0.57
CA THR A 70 -11.07 -5.28 0.75
C THR A 70 -9.92 -4.72 -0.09
N ARG A 71 -10.15 -4.35 -1.37
CA ARG A 71 -9.14 -3.70 -2.21
C ARG A 71 -8.69 -2.37 -1.62
N TRP A 72 -9.62 -1.56 -1.12
CA TRP A 72 -9.30 -0.30 -0.45
C TRP A 72 -8.40 -0.52 0.76
N ASN A 73 -8.72 -1.50 1.63
CA ASN A 73 -7.87 -1.85 2.76
C ASN A 73 -6.51 -2.41 2.31
N ALA A 74 -6.45 -3.20 1.24
CA ALA A 74 -5.18 -3.68 0.69
C ALA A 74 -4.31 -2.52 0.21
N ALA A 75 -4.87 -1.58 -0.56
CA ALA A 75 -4.18 -0.37 -0.99
C ALA A 75 -3.74 0.51 0.20
N LYS A 76 -4.57 0.59 1.25
CA LYS A 76 -4.19 1.27 2.50
C LYS A 76 -3.02 0.58 3.21
N SER A 77 -2.96 -0.75 3.20
CA SER A 77 -1.83 -1.50 3.73
C SER A 77 -0.56 -1.26 2.92
N CYS A 78 -0.67 -1.13 1.59
CA CYS A 78 0.45 -0.71 0.75
C CYS A 78 0.92 0.71 1.08
N GLN A 79 0.01 1.66 1.33
CA GLN A 79 0.38 3.00 1.79
C GLN A 79 1.23 2.92 3.08
N ASN A 80 0.80 2.10 4.04
CA ASN A 80 1.52 1.93 5.30
C ASN A 80 2.88 1.25 5.11
N LEU A 81 2.98 0.23 4.25
CA LEU A 81 4.25 -0.38 3.83
C LEU A 81 5.19 0.67 3.26
N PHE A 82 4.70 1.46 2.31
CA PHE A 82 5.51 2.47 1.63
C PHE A 82 5.80 3.67 2.52
N SER A 83 5.11 3.87 3.63
CA SER A 83 5.51 4.88 4.63
C SER A 83 6.72 4.46 5.47
N ASN A 84 7.15 3.20 5.36
CA ASN A 84 8.20 2.62 6.20
C ASN A 84 9.49 2.40 5.39
N ASN A 85 10.40 3.38 5.49
CA ASN A 85 11.64 3.40 4.70
C ASN A 85 12.53 2.19 4.92
N ASN A 86 12.54 1.61 6.13
CA ASN A 86 13.36 0.44 6.45
C ASN A 86 12.90 -0.81 5.70
N LEU A 87 11.59 -0.95 5.46
CA LEU A 87 11.06 -2.03 4.62
C LEU A 87 11.26 -1.74 3.13
N VAL A 88 11.01 -0.50 2.73
CA VAL A 88 11.03 -0.06 1.34
C VAL A 88 12.44 -0.11 0.73
N SER A 89 13.47 0.20 1.53
CA SER A 89 14.88 0.12 1.11
C SER A 89 15.48 -1.29 1.20
N ASN A 90 14.72 -2.28 1.67
CA ASN A 90 15.22 -3.63 1.82
C ASN A 90 15.26 -4.38 0.48
N ASN A 91 16.47 -4.77 0.05
CA ASN A 91 16.69 -5.51 -1.20
C ASN A 91 15.93 -6.84 -1.30
N TYR A 92 15.69 -7.54 -0.19
CA TYR A 92 14.92 -8.79 -0.16
C TYR A 92 13.48 -8.57 -0.65
N LEU A 93 12.89 -7.42 -0.31
CA LEU A 93 11.50 -7.11 -0.64
C LEU A 93 11.34 -6.49 -2.03
N LYS A 94 12.44 -6.19 -2.74
CA LYS A 94 12.41 -5.47 -4.03
C LYS A 94 11.46 -6.09 -5.05
N ARG A 95 11.44 -7.44 -5.14
CA ARG A 95 10.51 -8.17 -6.02
C ARG A 95 9.04 -7.97 -5.60
N ASP A 96 8.75 -8.06 -4.32
CA ASP A 96 7.40 -7.88 -3.79
C ASP A 96 6.90 -6.45 -4.00
N LEU A 97 7.77 -5.46 -3.77
CA LEU A 97 7.44 -4.04 -4.02
C LEU A 97 7.13 -3.79 -5.50
N LEU A 98 7.90 -4.40 -6.42
CA LEU A 98 7.64 -4.29 -7.86
C LEU A 98 6.28 -4.89 -8.23
N ILE A 99 5.98 -6.10 -7.76
CA ILE A 99 4.69 -6.76 -8.02
C ILE A 99 3.53 -5.90 -7.49
N ILE A 100 3.62 -5.45 -6.24
CA ILE A 100 2.60 -4.61 -5.61
C ILE A 100 2.41 -3.31 -6.38
N SER A 101 3.50 -2.69 -6.85
CA SER A 101 3.42 -1.46 -7.63
C SER A 101 2.64 -1.65 -8.93
N SER A 102 2.87 -2.75 -9.66
CA SER A 102 2.12 -3.08 -10.87
C SER A 102 0.64 -3.29 -10.58
N SER A 103 0.30 -4.01 -9.50
CA SER A 103 -1.10 -4.24 -9.10
C SER A 103 -1.79 -2.95 -8.65
N LEU A 104 -1.07 -2.02 -8.00
CA LEU A 104 -1.58 -0.69 -7.65
C LEU A 104 -1.81 0.18 -8.87
N GLN A 105 -0.91 0.17 -9.86
CA GLN A 105 -1.10 0.87 -11.13
C GLN A 105 -2.33 0.31 -11.85
N SER A 106 -2.48 -1.01 -11.92
CA SER A 106 -3.69 -1.62 -12.48
C SER A 106 -4.95 -1.19 -11.73
N CYS A 107 -4.93 -1.15 -10.40
CA CYS A 107 -6.08 -0.64 -9.62
C CYS A 107 -6.35 0.84 -9.88
N LEU A 108 -5.31 1.64 -10.06
CA LEU A 108 -5.43 3.06 -10.35
C LEU A 108 -6.13 3.30 -11.69
N PHE A 109 -5.75 2.57 -12.73
CA PHE A 109 -6.30 2.78 -14.08
C PHE A 109 -7.60 2.03 -14.34
N ASN A 110 -7.75 0.83 -13.80
CA ASN A 110 -8.78 -0.12 -14.22
C ASN A 110 -9.86 -0.38 -13.16
N CYS A 111 -9.69 0.05 -11.90
CA CYS A 111 -10.70 -0.21 -10.88
C CYS A 111 -11.89 0.76 -11.04
N PRO A 112 -13.14 0.26 -11.13
CA PRO A 112 -14.32 1.13 -11.25
C PRO A 112 -14.64 1.88 -9.95
N ASN A 113 -14.05 1.49 -8.82
CA ASN A 113 -14.29 2.15 -7.54
C ASN A 113 -13.30 3.28 -7.30
N PHE A 114 -13.78 4.54 -7.33
CA PHE A 114 -12.93 5.72 -7.18
C PHE A 114 -12.16 5.76 -5.85
N LYS A 115 -12.74 5.29 -4.73
CA LYS A 115 -12.03 5.26 -3.43
C LYS A 115 -10.80 4.36 -3.51
N VAL A 116 -10.90 3.22 -4.21
CA VAL A 116 -9.76 2.33 -4.45
C VAL A 116 -8.73 3.03 -5.33
N LYS A 117 -9.14 3.71 -6.42
CA LYS A 117 -8.22 4.46 -7.29
C LYS A 117 -7.41 5.50 -6.50
N ILE A 118 -8.08 6.34 -5.72
CA ILE A 118 -7.46 7.37 -4.88
C ILE A 118 -6.47 6.75 -3.90
N GLN A 119 -6.89 5.70 -3.18
CA GLN A 119 -6.03 5.06 -2.19
C GLN A 119 -4.81 4.38 -2.82
N SER A 120 -4.95 3.83 -4.03
CA SER A 120 -3.84 3.29 -4.81
C SER A 120 -2.88 4.39 -5.26
N CYS A 121 -3.39 5.54 -5.69
CA CYS A 121 -2.57 6.71 -6.02
C CYS A 121 -1.73 7.15 -4.83
N ILE A 122 -2.34 7.33 -3.65
CA ILE A 122 -1.63 7.76 -2.43
C ILE A 122 -0.50 6.79 -2.09
N ALA A 123 -0.75 5.48 -2.16
CA ALA A 123 0.28 4.48 -1.94
C ALA A 123 1.44 4.64 -2.95
N LEU A 124 1.12 4.72 -4.25
CA LEU A 124 2.12 4.88 -5.30
C LEU A 124 2.96 6.17 -5.16
N SER A 125 2.35 7.29 -4.78
CA SER A 125 3.07 8.55 -4.52
C SER A 125 4.14 8.41 -3.42
N LEU A 126 3.85 7.67 -2.35
CA LEU A 126 4.83 7.39 -1.30
C LEU A 126 5.98 6.52 -1.80
N LEU A 127 5.68 5.53 -2.64
CA LEU A 127 6.71 4.66 -3.21
C LEU A 127 7.71 5.47 -4.07
N VAL A 128 7.20 6.41 -4.88
CA VAL A 128 8.02 7.34 -5.67
C VAL A 128 8.84 8.27 -4.76
N LYS A 129 8.21 8.85 -3.74
CA LYS A 129 8.88 9.73 -2.77
C LYS A 129 10.09 9.05 -2.12
N ASN A 130 10.00 7.76 -1.84
CA ASN A 130 11.09 7.00 -1.22
C ASN A 130 12.21 6.57 -2.18
N LYS A 131 12.08 6.83 -3.48
CA LYS A 131 13.06 6.42 -4.51
C LYS A 131 13.42 4.93 -4.44
N ALA A 132 12.48 4.11 -3.96
CA ALA A 132 12.70 2.69 -3.68
C ALA A 132 12.86 1.87 -4.96
N LEU A 133 12.16 2.33 -6.00
CA LEU A 133 12.12 1.75 -7.32
C LEU A 133 12.12 2.93 -8.30
N ASN A 134 12.80 2.77 -9.43
CA ASN A 134 12.64 3.67 -10.58
C ASN A 134 11.28 3.39 -11.23
N ILE A 135 10.20 3.70 -10.51
CA ILE A 135 8.84 3.64 -11.05
C ILE A 135 8.48 5.04 -11.50
N GLU A 136 8.33 5.19 -12.80
CA GLU A 136 7.70 6.36 -13.37
C GLU A 136 6.18 6.20 -13.25
N ILE A 137 5.55 7.10 -12.49
CA ILE A 137 4.11 7.32 -12.58
C ILE A 137 3.96 8.48 -13.54
N SER A 138 3.48 8.23 -14.75
CA SER A 138 3.37 9.29 -15.76
C SER A 138 2.47 10.42 -15.24
N GLN A 139 2.90 11.67 -15.46
CA GLN A 139 2.18 12.89 -15.08
C GLN A 139 0.70 12.84 -15.50
N ALA A 140 0.42 12.35 -16.71
CA ALA A 140 -0.92 12.19 -17.28
C ALA A 140 -1.85 11.33 -16.41
N SER A 141 -1.29 10.34 -15.72
CA SER A 141 -2.01 9.44 -14.81
C SER A 141 -2.42 10.12 -13.51
N LEU A 142 -1.62 11.07 -13.03
CA LEU A 142 -1.94 11.90 -11.86
C LEU A 142 -2.95 13.00 -12.24
N SER A 143 -2.91 13.50 -13.47
CA SER A 143 -3.85 14.50 -14.00
C SER A 143 -5.26 13.95 -14.16
N SER A 144 -5.43 12.71 -14.64
CA SER A 144 -6.74 12.09 -14.86
C SER A 144 -7.50 11.85 -13.54
N LEU A 145 -6.79 11.54 -12.46
CA LEU A 145 -7.34 11.48 -11.10
C LEU A 145 -7.93 12.80 -10.61
N LYS A 146 -7.33 13.95 -10.97
CA LYS A 146 -7.86 15.27 -10.57
C LYS A 146 -9.22 15.56 -11.21
N CYS A 147 -9.44 15.07 -12.43
CA CYS A 147 -10.70 15.21 -13.16
C CYS A 147 -11.82 14.35 -12.55
N ASP A 148 -11.51 13.10 -12.17
CA ASP A 148 -12.48 12.17 -11.58
C ASP A 148 -12.94 12.58 -10.16
N VAL A 149 -12.09 13.31 -9.42
CA VAL A 149 -12.38 13.78 -8.05
C VAL A 149 -13.24 15.06 -8.05
N THR A 150 -13.23 15.83 -9.14
CA THR A 150 -14.14 16.98 -9.29
C THR A 150 -15.57 16.55 -9.59
N GLU A 151 -15.78 15.38 -10.18
CA GLU A 151 -17.11 14.86 -10.54
C GLU A 151 -17.71 13.93 -9.48
N SER A 152 -16.92 13.38 -8.56
CA SER A 152 -17.44 12.50 -7.50
C SER A 152 -17.75 13.26 -6.21
N GLU A 153 -19.03 13.22 -5.81
CA GLU A 153 -19.57 13.67 -4.52
C GLU A 153 -18.91 12.96 -3.34
N THR A 154 -17.68 13.34 -2.98
CA THR A 154 -17.06 12.89 -1.74
C THR A 154 -16.58 14.04 -0.90
N GLY A 155 -16.99 13.97 0.38
CA GLY A 155 -16.77 14.98 1.39
C GLY A 155 -15.33 15.45 1.48
N ASP A 156 -15.20 16.69 1.95
CA ASP A 156 -14.03 17.57 1.85
C ASP A 156 -12.68 16.99 2.34
N ASP A 157 -12.69 15.89 3.10
CA ASP A 157 -11.51 15.20 3.62
C ASP A 157 -10.63 14.52 2.55
N TYR A 158 -11.19 14.06 1.42
CA TYR A 158 -10.40 13.33 0.41
C TYR A 158 -9.66 14.26 -0.56
N LYS A 159 -10.25 15.42 -0.87
CA LYS A 159 -9.64 16.45 -1.70
C LYS A 159 -8.41 17.03 -1.01
N SER A 160 -8.48 17.31 0.28
CA SER A 160 -7.36 17.90 1.04
C SER A 160 -6.14 16.96 1.11
N ILE A 161 -6.34 15.66 1.31
CA ILE A 161 -5.26 14.65 1.37
C ILE A 161 -4.60 14.43 0.00
N LEU A 162 -5.40 14.34 -1.07
CA LEU A 162 -4.87 14.22 -2.44
C LEU A 162 -4.07 15.47 -2.83
N ILE A 163 -4.60 16.66 -2.53
CA ILE A 163 -3.92 17.93 -2.82
C ILE A 163 -2.63 18.04 -2.00
N GLN A 164 -2.63 17.69 -0.71
CA GLN A 164 -1.41 17.70 0.11
C GLN A 164 -0.36 16.69 -0.35
N GLU A 165 -0.73 15.43 -0.60
CA GLU A 165 0.23 14.38 -0.97
C GLU A 165 0.72 14.54 -2.43
N VAL A 166 -0.16 14.92 -3.38
CA VAL A 166 0.25 15.17 -4.77
C VAL A 166 1.11 16.44 -4.87
N ASN A 167 0.80 17.51 -4.13
CA ASN A 167 1.59 18.74 -4.19
C ASN A 167 2.90 18.66 -3.38
N SER A 168 3.05 17.70 -2.46
CA SER A 168 4.29 17.48 -1.70
C SER A 168 5.17 16.36 -2.28
N THR A 169 4.72 15.65 -3.30
CA THR A 169 5.54 14.70 -4.06
C THR A 169 6.37 15.49 -5.09
N PRO A 170 7.71 15.40 -5.08
CA PRO A 170 8.52 16.06 -6.10
C PRO A 170 8.12 15.54 -7.47
N LEU A 171 7.70 16.46 -8.33
CA LEU A 171 7.44 16.23 -9.74
C LEU A 171 8.79 15.94 -10.42
N PHE A 172 9.12 14.66 -10.60
CA PHE A 172 10.21 14.29 -11.49
C PHE A 172 9.66 14.32 -12.92
N VAL A 173 9.79 15.48 -13.56
CA VAL A 173 9.88 15.58 -15.01
C VAL A 173 11.35 15.27 -15.33
N LEU A 174 11.61 14.17 -16.02
CA LEU A 174 12.90 13.97 -16.68
C LEU A 174 12.69 14.31 -18.15
N ASP A 175 13.49 15.28 -18.63
CA ASP A 175 13.80 15.46 -20.05
C ASP A 175 14.60 14.26 -20.57
#